data_AF-A0A4Y7QBG4-F1
#
_entry.id   AF-A0A4Y7QBG4-F1
#
_cell.length_a   1.000
_cell.length_b   1.000
_cell.length_c   1.000
_cell.angle_alpha   90.00
_cell.angle_beta   90.00
_cell.angle_gamma   90.00
#
_symmetry.space_group_name_H-M   'P 1'
#
loop_
_entity.id
_entity.type
_entity.pdbx_description
1 polymer ?
#
loop_
_entity_poly.entity_id
_entity_poly.type
_entity_poly.pdbx_seq_one_letter_code
_entity_poly.pdbx_strand_id
1 'polypeptide(L)'
;MFPVTRFGHEEHPKTLKSLKVHHLENVMTLVLDFRSMFDNLDIWFVATNEENKYKLEAARDYCLHGYPEHVTFRTSDPVELPVPSPTYLDFHAACAKVANLSGAAEFIDRLDRAIDDITTTLDPNGASTETLEHALYQALAY
;
A
#
# COMPACT_ATOMS: atom_id res chain seq x y z
N MET A 1 9.06 16.42 6.42
CA MET A 1 8.38 16.52 5.12
C MET A 1 9.35 16.02 4.06
N PHE A 2 9.17 14.79 3.59
CA PHE A 2 10.06 14.19 2.58
C PHE A 2 9.61 14.63 1.18
N PRO A 3 10.51 15.00 0.25
CA PRO A 3 10.12 15.50 -1.07
C PRO A 3 9.68 14.38 -2.01
N VAL A 4 8.64 14.66 -2.80
CA VAL A 4 7.94 13.78 -3.76
C VAL A 4 8.80 13.35 -4.96
N THR A 5 10.01 13.91 -5.13
CA THR A 5 10.93 13.61 -6.23
C THR A 5 11.47 12.18 -6.26
N ARG A 6 11.15 11.33 -5.27
CA ARG A 6 11.60 9.93 -5.22
C ARG A 6 10.69 8.90 -5.90
N PHE A 7 9.53 9.31 -6.44
CA PHE A 7 8.55 8.38 -7.03
C PHE A 7 8.52 8.37 -8.56
N GLY A 8 9.59 8.76 -9.23
CA GLY A 8 9.70 8.63 -10.70
C GLY A 8 8.87 9.63 -11.52
N HIS A 9 8.21 10.59 -10.87
CA HIS A 9 7.63 11.75 -11.54
C HIS A 9 8.67 12.88 -11.60
N GLU A 10 9.28 13.08 -12.77
CA GLU A 10 10.13 14.24 -13.06
C GLU A 10 9.29 15.51 -13.22
N GLU A 11 8.53 15.94 -12.22
CA GLU A 11 8.01 17.31 -12.21
C GLU A 11 8.10 18.01 -10.85
N HIS A 12 8.97 19.03 -10.87
CA HIS A 12 9.19 20.17 -9.99
C HIS A 12 8.26 20.35 -8.77
N PRO A 13 8.79 20.77 -7.59
CA PRO A 13 8.06 20.98 -6.33
C PRO A 13 6.99 22.10 -6.32
N LYS A 14 6.56 22.60 -7.50
CA LYS A 14 5.34 23.40 -7.68
C LYS A 14 4.07 22.53 -7.77
N THR A 15 4.21 21.21 -7.85
CA THR A 15 3.17 20.25 -8.23
C THR A 15 1.99 20.16 -7.25
N LEU A 16 2.13 20.37 -5.94
CA LEU A 16 0.99 20.23 -5.02
C LEU A 16 -0.03 21.39 -5.08
N LYS A 17 0.38 22.60 -5.50
CA LYS A 17 -0.56 23.73 -5.69
C LYS A 17 -1.21 23.72 -7.06
N SER A 18 -0.61 23.05 -8.06
CA SER A 18 -1.18 22.82 -9.37
C SER A 18 -1.92 21.48 -9.47
N LEU A 19 -1.71 20.55 -8.53
CA LEU A 19 -2.63 19.46 -8.28
C LEU A 19 -3.96 20.11 -7.92
N LYS A 20 -4.92 19.84 -8.74
CA LYS A 20 -6.29 20.30 -8.68
C LYS A 20 -7.00 19.63 -7.49
N VAL A 21 -6.56 19.91 -6.27
CA VAL A 21 -6.93 19.19 -5.03
C VAL A 21 -8.45 19.13 -4.84
N HIS A 22 -9.18 20.14 -5.35
CA HIS A 22 -10.63 20.27 -5.27
C HIS A 22 -11.39 19.87 -6.55
N HIS A 23 -10.75 19.18 -7.50
CA HIS A 23 -11.48 18.65 -8.66
C HIS A 23 -12.29 17.40 -8.27
N LEU A 24 -13.47 17.26 -8.87
CA LEU A 24 -14.36 16.11 -8.63
C LEU A 24 -13.71 14.77 -8.99
N GLU A 25 -12.79 14.76 -9.96
CA GLU A 25 -11.98 13.58 -10.29
C GLU A 25 -11.03 13.13 -9.15
N ASN A 26 -10.82 13.95 -8.12
CA ASN A 26 -10.08 13.60 -6.91
C ASN A 26 -11.02 13.36 -5.71
N VAL A 27 -12.32 13.20 -5.96
CA VAL A 27 -13.34 13.00 -4.92
C VAL A 27 -14.04 11.68 -5.18
N MET A 28 -14.18 10.89 -4.11
CA MET A 28 -15.01 9.70 -4.12
C MET A 28 -15.74 9.56 -2.80
N THR A 29 -16.94 8.99 -2.83
CA THR A 29 -17.69 8.64 -1.63
C THR A 29 -17.56 7.15 -1.36
N LEU A 30 -17.24 6.79 -0.13
CA LEU A 30 -16.97 5.43 0.31
C LEU A 30 -17.76 5.14 1.60
N VAL A 31 -18.07 3.86 1.83
CA VAL A 31 -18.60 3.40 3.12
C VAL A 31 -17.56 3.62 4.21
N LEU A 32 -18.01 3.91 5.44
CA LEU A 32 -17.17 4.35 6.57
C LEU A 32 -15.91 3.50 6.79
N ASP A 33 -16.05 2.18 6.85
CA ASP A 33 -14.93 1.28 7.13
C ASP A 33 -13.92 1.27 5.99
N PHE A 34 -14.42 1.15 4.75
CA PHE A 34 -13.59 1.17 3.55
C PHE A 34 -12.88 2.52 3.37
N ARG A 35 -13.57 3.62 3.67
CA ARG A 35 -12.98 4.96 3.67
C ARG A 35 -11.84 5.05 4.67
N SER A 36 -12.03 4.54 5.89
CA SER A 36 -11.00 4.61 6.94
C SER A 36 -9.75 3.84 6.52
N MET A 37 -9.91 2.64 5.96
CA MET A 37 -8.80 1.86 5.42
C MET A 37 -8.10 2.57 4.24
N PHE A 38 -8.87 3.20 3.35
CA PHE A 38 -8.32 3.96 2.22
C PHE A 38 -7.52 5.19 2.71
N ASP A 39 -8.06 5.96 3.65
CA ASP A 39 -7.42 7.13 4.25
C ASP A 39 -6.14 6.75 5.03
N ASN A 40 -6.12 5.58 5.65
CA ASN A 40 -4.97 5.03 6.38
C ASN A 40 -3.92 4.33 5.51
N LEU A 41 -4.15 4.26 4.18
CA LEU A 41 -3.26 3.56 3.25
C LEU A 41 -3.20 2.04 3.45
N ASP A 42 -4.23 1.44 4.03
CA ASP A 42 -4.33 -0.01 4.24
C ASP A 42 -4.82 -0.76 2.99
N ILE A 43 -5.52 -0.05 2.11
CA ILE A 43 -6.08 -0.57 0.85
C ILE A 43 -5.86 0.41 -0.29
N TRP A 44 -5.80 -0.07 -1.53
CA TRP A 44 -5.66 0.77 -2.72
C TRP A 44 -6.30 0.13 -3.96
N PHE A 45 -6.50 0.94 -4.99
CA PHE A 45 -7.05 0.53 -6.28
C PHE A 45 -5.92 0.33 -7.30
N VAL A 46 -5.87 -0.82 -7.96
CA VAL A 46 -4.90 -1.11 -9.02
C VAL A 46 -5.61 -1.14 -10.36
N ALA A 47 -5.14 -0.33 -11.30
CA ALA A 47 -5.71 -0.27 -12.64
C ALA A 47 -5.65 -1.64 -13.34
N THR A 48 -6.71 -1.97 -14.06
CA THR A 48 -6.76 -3.14 -14.94
C THR A 48 -6.67 -2.73 -16.41
N ASN A 49 -6.75 -3.70 -17.33
CA ASN A 49 -6.81 -3.42 -18.77
C ASN A 49 -8.17 -2.85 -19.22
N GLU A 50 -9.18 -2.85 -18.34
CA GLU A 50 -10.50 -2.29 -18.60
C GLU A 50 -10.61 -0.87 -18.01
N GLU A 51 -11.14 0.06 -18.79
CA GLU A 51 -11.29 1.45 -18.38
C GLU A 51 -12.14 1.58 -17.11
N ASN A 52 -11.68 2.40 -16.16
CA ASN A 52 -12.33 2.66 -14.87
C ASN A 52 -12.58 1.40 -14.02
N LYS A 53 -11.94 0.27 -14.36
CA LYS A 53 -12.00 -0.97 -13.58
C LYS A 53 -10.69 -1.18 -12.84
N TYR A 54 -10.84 -1.49 -11.56
CA TYR A 54 -9.73 -1.61 -10.63
C TYR A 54 -9.84 -2.90 -9.85
N LYS A 55 -8.70 -3.54 -9.62
CA LYS A 55 -8.55 -4.58 -8.61
C LYS A 55 -8.34 -3.93 -7.26
N LEU A 56 -9.00 -4.46 -6.22
CA LEU A 56 -8.72 -4.06 -4.84
C LEU A 56 -7.49 -4.82 -4.34
N GLU A 57 -6.56 -4.08 -3.76
CA GLU A 57 -5.40 -4.61 -3.08
C GLU A 57 -5.26 -3.99 -1.69
N ALA A 58 -4.53 -4.66 -0.82
CA ALA A 58 -4.38 -4.28 0.56
C ALA A 58 -3.01 -4.63 1.13
N ALA A 59 -2.65 -3.94 2.20
CA ALA A 59 -1.48 -4.25 3.01
C ALA A 59 -1.61 -5.59 3.72
N ARG A 60 -2.86 -6.00 4.03
CA ARG A 60 -3.22 -7.27 4.67
C ARG A 60 -4.51 -7.78 4.04
N ASP A 61 -4.53 -9.07 3.69
CA ASP A 61 -5.66 -9.68 2.96
C ASP A 61 -7.00 -9.55 3.68
N TYR A 62 -6.99 -9.58 5.02
CA TYR A 62 -8.21 -9.47 5.81
C TYR A 62 -8.92 -8.12 5.68
N CYS A 63 -8.22 -7.05 5.27
CA CYS A 63 -8.82 -5.73 5.05
C CYS A 63 -9.88 -5.76 3.94
N LEU A 64 -9.78 -6.72 3.01
CA LEU A 64 -10.71 -6.87 1.89
C LEU A 64 -11.75 -7.99 2.11
N HIS A 65 -11.80 -8.59 3.30
CA HIS A 65 -12.85 -9.56 3.61
C HIS A 65 -14.25 -8.95 3.47
N GLY A 66 -15.08 -9.56 2.64
CA GLY A 66 -16.45 -9.08 2.36
C GLY A 66 -16.53 -8.01 1.27
N TYR A 67 -15.42 -7.62 0.66
CA TYR A 67 -15.38 -6.72 -0.49
C TYR A 67 -15.17 -7.49 -1.81
N PRO A 68 -15.64 -6.96 -2.95
CA PRO A 68 -15.40 -7.58 -4.25
C PRO A 68 -13.93 -7.49 -4.63
N GLU A 69 -13.41 -8.47 -5.37
CA GLU A 69 -12.03 -8.42 -5.89
C GLU A 69 -11.81 -7.25 -6.86
N HIS A 70 -12.85 -6.91 -7.62
CA HIS A 70 -12.80 -5.86 -8.64
C HIS A 70 -13.96 -4.89 -8.49
N VAL A 71 -13.70 -3.61 -8.76
CA VAL A 71 -14.70 -2.54 -8.81
C VAL A 71 -14.62 -1.81 -10.15
N THR A 72 -15.75 -1.26 -10.60
CA THR A 72 -15.80 -0.39 -11.79
C THR A 72 -16.50 0.90 -11.43
N PHE A 73 -15.82 2.03 -11.56
CA PHE A 73 -16.46 3.33 -11.41
C PHE A 73 -17.29 3.65 -12.64
N ARG A 74 -18.51 4.13 -12.42
CA ARG A 74 -19.46 4.49 -13.47
C ARG A 74 -20.09 5.83 -13.15
N THR A 75 -20.36 6.59 -14.19
CA THR A 75 -21.15 7.82 -14.14
C THR A 75 -22.04 7.89 -15.37
N SER A 76 -23.24 8.43 -15.21
CA SER A 76 -24.11 8.79 -16.34
C SER A 76 -23.81 10.19 -16.88
N ASP A 77 -23.05 10.99 -16.15
CA ASP A 77 -22.70 12.37 -16.49
C ASP A 77 -21.19 12.59 -16.30
N PRO A 78 -20.36 12.27 -17.30
CA PRO A 78 -18.91 12.40 -17.17
C PRO A 78 -18.43 13.86 -17.15
N VAL A 79 -19.27 14.83 -17.51
CA VAL A 79 -18.90 16.25 -17.55
C VAL A 79 -19.08 16.88 -16.18
N GLU A 80 -20.24 16.68 -15.56
CA GLU A 80 -20.56 17.27 -14.25
C GLU A 80 -20.16 16.35 -13.08
N LEU A 81 -20.16 15.03 -13.29
CA LEU A 81 -19.88 14.01 -12.27
C LEU A 81 -18.84 13.01 -12.78
N PRO A 82 -17.61 13.46 -13.08
CA PRO A 82 -16.55 12.56 -13.53
C PRO A 82 -16.24 11.52 -12.45
N VAL A 83 -15.85 10.32 -12.89
CA VAL A 83 -15.33 9.28 -11.99
C VAL A 83 -13.94 9.66 -11.46
N PRO A 84 -13.46 9.03 -10.38
CA PRO A 84 -12.12 9.29 -9.87
C PRO A 84 -11.05 9.06 -10.95
N SER A 85 -10.10 9.99 -11.07
CA SER A 85 -9.04 9.92 -12.06
C SER A 85 -8.13 8.73 -11.77
N PRO A 86 -7.79 7.91 -12.80
CA PRO A 86 -6.81 6.84 -12.66
C PRO A 86 -5.46 7.33 -12.11
N THR A 87 -5.05 8.56 -12.45
CA THR A 87 -3.79 9.14 -12.00
C THR A 87 -3.77 9.41 -10.49
N TYR A 88 -4.87 9.90 -9.92
CA TYR A 88 -4.95 10.13 -8.47
C TYR A 88 -5.03 8.81 -7.70
N LEU A 89 -5.73 7.81 -8.25
CA LEU A 89 -5.78 6.48 -7.66
C LEU A 89 -4.41 5.78 -7.69
N ASP A 90 -3.66 5.90 -8.79
CA ASP A 90 -2.30 5.36 -8.91
C ASP A 90 -1.33 6.06 -7.94
N PHE A 91 -1.43 7.38 -7.80
CA PHE A 91 -0.65 8.12 -6.82
C PHE A 91 -0.93 7.65 -5.39
N HIS A 92 -2.19 7.46 -5.03
CA HIS A 92 -2.57 6.90 -3.72
C HIS A 92 -2.00 5.49 -3.53
N ALA A 93 -2.14 4.61 -4.53
CA ALA A 93 -1.60 3.25 -4.48
C ALA A 93 -0.08 3.24 -4.30
N ALA A 94 0.65 4.13 -4.98
CA ALA A 94 2.09 4.30 -4.80
C ALA A 94 2.43 4.72 -3.37
N CYS A 95 1.73 5.72 -2.82
CA CYS A 95 1.89 6.13 -1.43
C CYS A 95 1.61 4.99 -0.45
N ALA A 96 0.55 4.21 -0.67
CA ALA A 96 0.18 3.11 0.19
C ALA A 96 1.21 1.99 0.17
N LYS A 97 1.67 1.58 -1.02
CA LYS A 97 2.74 0.58 -1.16
C LYS A 97 4.01 1.04 -0.45
N VAL A 98 4.39 2.31 -0.62
CA VAL A 98 5.60 2.85 0.00
C VAL A 98 5.47 2.93 1.52
N ALA A 99 4.33 3.38 2.04
CA ALA A 99 4.10 3.47 3.48
C ALA A 99 4.20 2.07 4.14
N ASN A 100 3.55 1.08 3.54
CA ASN A 100 3.56 -0.29 4.03
C ASN A 100 4.94 -0.97 3.91
N LEU A 101 5.67 -0.71 2.82
CA LEU A 101 7.03 -1.22 2.64
C LEU A 101 8.04 -0.51 3.55
N SER A 102 7.89 0.79 3.77
CA SER A 102 8.79 1.57 4.65
C SER A 102 8.64 1.17 6.12
N GLY A 103 7.44 0.74 6.54
CA GLY A 103 7.22 0.11 7.85
C GLY A 103 7.75 -1.33 7.92
N ALA A 104 7.69 -2.07 6.81
CA ALA A 104 8.20 -3.45 6.74
C ALA A 104 9.72 -3.54 6.53
N ALA A 105 10.39 -2.49 6.06
CA ALA A 105 11.84 -2.51 5.82
C ALA A 105 12.63 -2.76 7.11
N GLU A 106 12.26 -2.10 8.22
CA GLU A 106 12.89 -2.34 9.51
C GLU A 106 12.67 -3.78 10.00
N PHE A 107 11.50 -4.34 9.70
CA PHE A 107 11.16 -5.72 10.02
C PHE A 107 12.02 -6.71 9.23
N ILE A 108 12.12 -6.52 7.91
CA ILE A 108 12.93 -7.34 7.01
C ILE A 108 14.40 -7.25 7.41
N ASP A 109 14.92 -6.05 7.67
CA ASP A 109 16.28 -5.84 8.14
C ASP A 109 16.56 -6.55 9.48
N ARG A 110 15.59 -6.58 10.40
CA ARG A 110 15.71 -7.32 11.67
C ARG A 110 15.69 -8.83 11.46
N LEU A 111 14.85 -9.31 10.53
CA LEU A 111 14.77 -10.72 10.18
C LEU A 111 16.07 -11.18 9.51
N ASP A 112 16.60 -10.43 8.56
CA ASP A 112 17.86 -10.74 7.86
C ASP A 112 19.03 -10.79 8.84
N ARG A 113 19.14 -9.81 9.76
CA ARG A 113 20.14 -9.85 10.84
C ARG A 113 19.96 -11.06 11.77
N ALA A 114 18.73 -11.40 12.14
CA ALA A 114 18.47 -12.56 12.98
C ALA A 114 18.88 -13.86 12.26
N ILE A 115 18.62 -13.98 10.96
CA ILE A 115 19.05 -15.12 10.14
C ILE A 115 20.57 -15.18 10.03
N ASP A 116 21.26 -14.05 9.78
CA ASP A 116 22.72 -13.99 9.70
C ASP A 116 23.40 -14.36 11.03
N ASP A 117 22.87 -13.88 12.16
CA ASP A 117 23.36 -14.24 13.50
C ASP A 117 23.14 -15.74 13.79
N ILE A 118 21.98 -16.29 13.41
CA ILE A 118 21.68 -17.71 13.58
C ILE A 118 22.58 -18.58 12.70
N THR A 119 22.72 -18.26 11.41
CA THR A 119 23.55 -19.02 10.46
C THR A 119 25.03 -19.01 10.85
N THR A 120 25.50 -17.90 11.44
CA THR A 120 26.85 -17.76 11.99
C THR A 120 27.07 -18.57 13.28
N THR A 121 26.00 -18.86 14.03
CA THR A 121 26.03 -19.58 15.32
C THR A 121 25.52 -21.02 15.25
N LEU A 122 25.28 -21.57 14.04
CA LEU A 122 24.81 -22.94 13.87
C LEU A 122 25.84 -23.95 14.42
N ASP A 123 25.55 -24.46 15.61
CA ASP A 123 26.16 -25.68 16.13
C ASP A 123 25.65 -26.87 15.28
N PRO A 124 26.53 -27.74 14.73
CA PRO A 124 26.13 -28.88 13.91
C PRO A 124 25.17 -29.86 14.61
N ASN A 125 24.93 -29.72 15.91
CA ASN A 125 24.04 -30.56 16.70
C ASN A 125 22.57 -30.09 16.76
N GLY A 126 22.18 -29.00 16.08
CA GLY A 126 20.77 -28.60 15.93
C GLY A 126 20.16 -27.83 17.11
N ALA A 127 20.97 -27.35 18.06
CA ALA A 127 20.51 -26.49 19.17
C ALA A 127 20.01 -25.11 18.70
N SER A 128 20.34 -24.69 17.49
CA SER A 128 19.98 -23.41 16.88
C SER A 128 18.55 -23.34 16.32
N THR A 129 17.85 -24.48 16.22
CA THR A 129 16.48 -24.55 15.68
C THR A 129 15.46 -23.90 16.61
N GLU A 130 15.61 -24.06 17.93
CA GLU A 130 14.74 -23.41 18.93
C GLU A 130 14.92 -21.88 18.94
N THR A 131 16.15 -21.41 18.72
CA THR A 131 16.47 -19.98 18.60
C THR A 131 15.82 -19.37 17.35
N LEU A 132 15.82 -20.11 16.24
CA LEU A 132 15.16 -19.71 14.99
C LEU A 132 13.65 -19.62 15.15
N GLU A 133 13.01 -20.63 15.76
CA GLU A 133 11.57 -20.59 16.04
C GLU A 133 11.22 -19.38 16.92
N HIS A 134 11.99 -19.16 17.99
CA HIS A 134 11.75 -18.02 18.88
C HIS A 134 11.93 -16.66 18.17
N ALA A 135 12.94 -16.51 17.32
CA ALA A 135 13.14 -15.29 16.54
C ALA A 135 12.00 -15.05 15.54
N LEU A 136 11.52 -16.10 14.87
CA LEU A 136 10.35 -16.03 13.97
C LEU A 136 9.08 -15.68 14.74
N TYR A 137 8.87 -16.24 15.94
CA TYR A 137 7.73 -15.88 16.79
C TYR A 137 7.78 -14.42 17.24
N GLN A 138 8.94 -13.90 17.63
CA GLN A 138 9.08 -12.48 18.00
C GLN A 138 8.91 -11.55 16.80
N ALA A 139 9.31 -12.00 15.62
CA ALA A 139 9.16 -11.26 14.39
C ALA A 139 7.67 -11.19 13.96
N LEU A 140 6.94 -12.31 14.02
CA LEU A 140 5.56 -12.41 13.57
C LEU A 140 4.51 -11.85 14.57
N ALA A 141 4.94 -11.38 15.75
CA ALA A 141 4.06 -10.92 16.83
C ALA A 141 3.68 -9.42 16.79
N TYR A 142 3.81 -8.75 15.65
CA TYR A 142 3.36 -7.35 15.43
C TYR A 142 2.34 -7.25 14.29
#